data_AF-A0AA35CKU9-F1
#
_entry.id   AF-A0AA35CKU9-F1
#
_cell.length_a   1.000
_cell.length_b   1.000
_cell.length_c   1.000
_cell.angle_alpha   90.00
_cell.angle_beta   90.00
_cell.angle_gamma   90.00
#
_symmetry.space_group_name_H-M   'P 1'
#
loop_
_entity.id
_entity.type
_entity.pdbx_description
1 polymer ?
#
loop_
_entity_poly.entity_id
_entity_poly.type
_entity_poly.pdbx_seq_one_letter_code
_entity_poly.pdbx_strand_id
1 'polypeptide(L)' 'MRTTIDLPNDKRARLAALAARRGLRGFSQLINEALDRYLEDEERRQTMVQEILALRGVLSAEEAGEAERRIREAWSRWR' A
#
# COMPACT_ATOMS: atom_id res chain seq x y z
N MET A 1 -23.38 -0.94 10.55
CA MET A 1 -24.31 -0.17 9.69
C MET A 1 -24.57 -0.96 8.42
N ARG A 2 -25.79 -0.91 7.84
CA ARG A 2 -26.07 -1.58 6.56
C ARG A 2 -25.90 -0.57 5.43
N THR A 3 -24.98 -0.86 4.52
CA THR A 3 -24.73 -0.05 3.33
C THR A 3 -25.00 -0.89 2.10
N THR A 4 -25.67 -0.32 1.11
CA THR A 4 -25.87 -0.94 -0.19
C THR A 4 -24.79 -0.43 -1.13
N ILE A 5 -24.09 -1.35 -1.79
CA ILE A 5 -23.05 -1.04 -2.77
C ILE A 5 -23.35 -1.78 -4.06
N ASP A 6 -22.99 -1.19 -5.19
CA ASP A 6 -23.08 -1.87 -6.47
C ASP A 6 -21.91 -2.84 -6.63
N LEU A 7 -22.25 -4.08 -6.96
CA LEU A 7 -21.27 -5.12 -7.19
C LEU A 7 -21.60 -5.88 -8.48
N PRO A 8 -20.68 -5.91 -9.46
CA PRO A 8 -20.79 -6.75 -10.63
C PRO A 8 -21.10 -8.21 -10.29
N ASN A 9 -21.94 -8.85 -11.11
CA ASN A 9 -22.44 -10.21 -10.86
C ASN A 9 -21.31 -11.23 -10.73
N ASP A 10 -20.25 -11.09 -11.52
CA ASP A 10 -19.05 -11.91 -11.48
C ASP A 10 -18.32 -11.79 -10.13
N LYS A 11 -18.14 -10.56 -9.63
CA LYS A 11 -17.53 -10.32 -8.32
C LYS A 11 -18.37 -10.90 -7.20
N ARG A 12 -19.70 -10.75 -7.27
CA ARG A 12 -20.63 -11.35 -6.30
C ARG A 12 -20.51 -12.87 -6.26
N ALA A 13 -20.46 -13.51 -7.43
CA ALA A 13 -20.32 -14.96 -7.54
C ALA A 13 -18.99 -15.46 -6.95
N ARG A 14 -17.89 -14.77 -7.25
CA ARG A 14 -16.55 -15.11 -6.71
C ARG A 14 -16.49 -14.96 -5.20
N LEU A 15 -17.08 -13.90 -4.65
CA LEU A 15 -17.17 -13.68 -3.20
C LEU A 15 -18.02 -14.74 -2.51
N ALA A 16 -19.16 -15.12 -3.09
CA ALA A 16 -20.01 -16.18 -2.57
C ALA A 16 -19.28 -17.53 -2.55
N ALA A 17 -18.58 -17.88 -3.63
CA ALA A 17 -17.77 -19.10 -3.71
C ALA A 17 -16.63 -19.12 -2.69
N LEU A 18 -15.96 -17.97 -2.49
CA LEU A 18 -14.89 -17.85 -1.49
C LEU A 18 -15.43 -17.95 -0.07
N ALA A 19 -16.58 -17.35 0.22
CA ALA A 19 -17.23 -17.44 1.52
C ALA A 19 -17.62 -18.88 1.84
N ALA A 20 -18.22 -19.59 0.89
CA ALA A 20 -18.58 -21.00 1.03
C ALA A 20 -17.36 -21.88 1.31
N ARG A 21 -16.26 -21.67 0.57
CA ARG A 21 -14.98 -22.37 0.80
C ARG A 21 -14.39 -22.13 2.18
N ARG A 22 -14.63 -20.94 2.77
CA ARG A 22 -14.18 -20.59 4.13
C ARG A 22 -15.20 -20.95 5.23
N GLY A 23 -16.31 -21.62 4.89
CA GLY A 23 -17.36 -21.98 5.86
C GLY A 23 -18.13 -20.78 6.41
N LEU A 24 -18.14 -19.65 5.69
CA LEU A 24 -18.81 -18.42 6.12
C LEU A 24 -20.26 -18.40 5.64
N ARG A 25 -21.17 -17.86 6.46
CA ARG A 25 -22.61 -17.74 6.15
C ARG A 25 -22.92 -16.77 5.00
N GLY A 26 -21.94 -15.99 4.55
CA GLY A 26 -22.02 -15.01 3.47
C GLY A 26 -20.69 -14.29 3.27
N PHE A 27 -20.62 -13.40 2.28
CA PHE A 27 -19.37 -12.71 1.94
C PHE A 27 -19.14 -11.38 2.67
N SER A 28 -20.02 -10.97 3.59
CA SER A 28 -19.87 -9.69 4.31
C SER A 28 -18.56 -9.59 5.09
N GLN A 29 -18.12 -10.70 5.71
CA GLN A 29 -16.84 -10.72 6.43
C GLN A 29 -15.65 -10.55 5.48
N LEU A 30 -15.73 -11.10 4.26
CA LEU A 30 -14.71 -10.93 3.23
C LEU A 30 -14.64 -9.48 2.73
N ILE A 31 -15.80 -8.83 2.60
CA ILE A 31 -15.88 -7.42 2.22
C ILE A 31 -15.21 -6.55 3.29
N ASN A 32 -15.53 -6.77 4.56
CA ASN A 32 -14.89 -6.02 5.65
C ASN A 32 -13.38 -6.25 5.68
N GLU A 33 -12.91 -7.50 5.60
CA GLU A 33 -11.48 -7.84 5.54
C GLU A 33 -10.77 -7.16 4.36
N ALA A 34 -11.45 -7.05 3.20
CA ALA A 34 -10.91 -6.38 2.03
C ALA A 34 -10.86 -4.85 2.21
N LEU A 35 -11.89 -4.26 2.85
CA LEU A 35 -11.93 -2.83 3.13
C LEU A 35 -10.88 -2.42 4.16
N ASP A 36 -10.71 -3.20 5.23
CA ASP A 36 -9.69 -2.96 6.25
C ASP A 36 -8.30 -2.90 5.61
N ARG A 37 -7.95 -3.92 4.81
CA ARG A 37 -6.68 -3.93 4.08
C ARG A 37 -6.53 -2.76 3.12
N TYR A 38 -7.58 -2.43 2.37
CA TYR A 38 -7.53 -1.31 1.43
C TYR A 38 -7.26 0.02 2.15
N LEU A 39 -7.94 0.26 3.28
CA LEU A 39 -7.78 1.48 4.06
C LEU A 39 -6.38 1.55 4.69
N GLU A 40 -5.89 0.47 5.29
CA GLU A 40 -4.53 0.41 5.82
C GLU A 40 -3.47 0.64 4.74
N ASP A 41 -3.65 0.05 3.56
CA ASP A 41 -2.75 0.23 2.41
C ASP A 41 -2.77 1.69 1.90
N GLU A 42 -3.94 2.32 1.90
CA GLU A 42 -4.12 3.72 1.50
C GLU A 42 -3.44 4.67 2.49
N GLU A 43 -3.66 4.48 3.79
CA GLU A 43 -3.02 5.26 4.85
C GLU A 43 -1.50 5.16 4.77
N ARG A 44 -0.95 3.94 4.64
CA ARG A 44 0.49 3.74 4.48
C ARG A 44 1.03 4.42 3.22
N ARG A 45 0.28 4.38 2.12
CA ARG A 45 0.70 5.06 0.88
C ARG A 45 0.74 6.56 1.06
N GLN A 46 -0.27 7.14 1.71
CA GLN A 46 -0.30 8.57 2.00
C GLN A 46 0.84 8.98 2.92
N THR A 47 1.10 8.24 4.00
CA THR A 47 2.24 8.48 4.88
C THR A 47 3.56 8.43 4.12
N MET A 48 3.79 7.37 3.32
CA MET A 48 5.00 7.23 2.52
C MET A 48 5.19 8.39 1.53
N VAL A 49 4.13 8.82 0.85
CA VAL A 49 4.19 9.97 -0.07
C VAL A 49 4.53 11.25 0.70
N GLN A 50 3.92 11.47 1.87
CA GLN A 50 4.22 12.65 2.70
C GLN A 50 5.66 12.63 3.22
N GLU A 51 6.17 11.48 3.65
CA GLU A 51 7.57 11.32 4.07
C GLU A 51 8.54 11.60 2.92
N ILE A 52 8.28 11.05 1.73
CA ILE A 52 9.10 11.30 0.53
C ILE A 52 9.06 12.79 0.14
N LEU A 53 7.89 13.42 0.18
CA LEU A 53 7.75 14.84 -0.10
C LEU A 53 8.47 15.70 0.96
N ALA A 54 8.44 15.31 2.23
CA ALA A 54 9.16 15.99 3.30
C ALA A 54 10.68 15.90 3.14
N LEU A 55 11.20 14.85 2.50
CA LEU A 55 12.62 14.73 2.15
C LEU A 55 13.04 15.65 1.00
N ARG A 56 12.10 16.14 0.19
CA ARG A 56 12.40 17.02 -0.94
C ARG A 56 12.93 18.37 -0.44
N GLY A 57 14.18 18.66 -0.73
CA GLY A 57 14.83 19.92 -0.36
C GLY A 57 15.49 19.93 1.03
N VAL A 58 15.56 18.77 1.71
CA VAL A 58 16.28 18.64 2.99
C VAL A 58 17.78 18.75 2.82
N LEU A 59 18.34 18.30 1.69
CA LEU A 59 19.76 18.44 1.38
C LEU A 59 20.00 19.71 0.57
N SER A 60 20.96 20.52 0.99
CA SER A 60 21.56 21.55 0.14
C SER A 60 22.29 20.90 -1.04
N ALA A 61 22.57 21.68 -2.09
CA ALA A 61 23.28 21.18 -3.27
C ALA A 61 24.68 20.63 -2.92
N GLU A 62 25.34 21.24 -1.94
CA GLU A 62 26.65 20.79 -1.45
C GLU A 62 26.55 19.45 -0.71
N GLU A 63 25.59 19.32 0.22
CA GLU A 63 25.34 18.07 0.96
C GLU A 63 24.91 16.92 0.03
N ALA A 64 24.11 17.23 -1.00
CA ALA A 64 23.73 16.27 -2.03
C ALA A 64 24.94 15.77 -2.83
N GLY A 65 25.83 16.68 -3.26
CA GLY A 65 27.06 16.32 -3.96
C GLY A 65 28.03 15.48 -3.11
N GLU A 66 28.18 15.84 -1.84
CA GLU A 66 28.97 15.08 -0.86
C GLU A 66 28.39 13.66 -0.64
N ALA A 67 27.06 13.54 -0.54
CA ALA A 67 26.38 12.26 -0.42
C ALA A 67 26.58 11.37 -1.66
N GLU A 68 26.40 11.93 -2.86
CA GLU A 68 26.64 11.20 -4.12
C GLU A 68 28.08 10.72 -4.27
N ARG A 69 29.06 11.55 -3.86
CA ARG A 69 30.48 11.17 -3.87
C ARG A 69 30.73 9.98 -2.97
N ARG A 70 30.24 10.04 -1.71
CA ARG A 70 30.39 8.96 -0.73
C ARG A 70 29.73 7.66 -1.17
N ILE A 71 28.53 7.75 -1.77
CA ILE A 71 27.84 6.58 -2.35
C ILE A 71 28.70 5.97 -3.46
N ARG A 72 29.16 6.77 -4.45
CA ARG A 72 30.02 6.27 -5.53
C ARG A 72 31.30 5.61 -5.02
N GLU A 73 31.94 6.20 -4.03
CA GLU A 73 33.14 5.62 -3.41
C GLU A 73 32.83 4.27 -2.74
N ALA A 74 31.71 4.16 -2.03
CA ALA A 74 31.28 2.89 -1.42
C ALA A 74 31.03 1.81 -2.47
N TRP A 75 30.28 2.11 -3.54
CA TRP A 75 30.01 1.17 -4.63
C TRP A 75 31.29 0.77 -5.40
N SER A 76 32.24 1.69 -5.57
CA SER A 76 33.54 1.39 -6.22
C SER A 76 34.41 0.42 -5.42
N ARG A 77 34.16 0.30 -4.12
CA ARG A 77 34.90 -0.58 -3.19
C ARG A 77 34.17 -1.89 -2.94
N TRP A 78 32.93 -2.03 -3.42
CA TRP A 78 32.21 -3.30 -3.38
C TRP A 78 32.77 -4.22 -4.46
N ARG A 79 33.37 -5.32 -3.99
CA ARG A 79 33.85 -6.45 -4.77
C ARG A 79 32.97 -7.65 -4.48
#